data_AF-A0A3C0VED4-F1
#
_entry.id   AF-A0A3C0VED4-F1
#
_cell.length_a   1.000
_cell.length_b   1.000
_cell.length_c   1.000
_cell.angle_alpha   90.00
_cell.angle_beta   90.00
_cell.angle_gamma   90.00
#
_symmetry.space_group_name_H-M   'P 1'
#
loop_
_entity.id
_entity.type
_entity.pdbx_description
1 polymer ?
#
loop_
_entity_poly.entity_id
_entity_poly.type
_entity_poly.pdbx_seq_one_letter_code
_entity_poly.pdbx_strand_id
1 'polypeptide(L)'
;MSKRRSGAALPIPVRRALQALGGDIRDARLRRRIPTAVMAERASISRMTLNKIEKGDPGVSMGSYATVLFVLGLTDRLAAVADPRADTLGRMLDEERLPRRIRRSRKTTDREPPAA
;
A
#
# COMPACT_ATOMS: atom_id res chain seq x y z
N MET A 1 -5.67 -11.00 31.66
CA MET A 1 -6.37 -10.94 30.36
C MET A 1 -6.73 -9.49 30.04
N SER A 2 -5.91 -8.79 29.25
CA SER A 2 -6.12 -7.37 28.95
C SER A 2 -7.17 -7.23 27.86
N LYS A 3 -8.35 -6.70 28.24
CA LYS A 3 -9.43 -6.28 27.34
C LYS A 3 -8.88 -5.16 26.46
N ARG A 4 -8.29 -5.49 25.31
CA ARG A 4 -7.79 -4.49 24.36
C ARG A 4 -8.98 -3.63 23.93
N ARG A 5 -8.89 -2.35 24.25
CA ARG A 5 -9.78 -1.31 23.71
C ARG A 5 -9.64 -1.32 22.20
N SER A 6 -10.51 -2.03 21.51
CA SER A 6 -10.61 -1.95 20.06
C SER A 6 -11.32 -0.65 19.69
N GLY A 7 -10.50 0.36 19.36
CA GLY A 7 -10.81 1.43 18.42
C GLY A 7 -11.66 2.58 18.96
N ALA A 8 -11.11 3.80 18.89
CA ALA A 8 -11.95 4.91 18.47
C ALA A 8 -12.69 4.47 17.19
N ALA A 9 -14.00 4.70 17.12
CA ALA A 9 -14.82 4.24 15.99
C ALA A 9 -14.17 4.68 14.68
N LEU A 10 -13.77 3.72 13.84
CA LEU A 10 -13.16 4.06 12.56
C LEU A 10 -14.14 4.91 11.74
N PRO A 11 -13.64 5.97 11.06
CA PRO A 11 -14.47 6.74 10.14
C PRO A 11 -15.15 5.80 9.15
N ILE A 12 -16.42 6.10 8.83
CA ILE A 12 -17.23 5.28 7.93
C ILE A 12 -16.50 4.98 6.60
N PRO A 13 -15.81 5.93 5.95
CA PRO A 13 -15.09 5.66 4.71
C PRO A 13 -13.98 4.61 4.88
N VAL A 14 -13.23 4.68 5.99
CA VAL A 14 -12.14 3.73 6.29
C VAL A 14 -12.69 2.32 6.47
N ARG A 15 -13.78 2.17 7.24
CA ARG A 15 -14.44 0.87 7.43
C ARG A 15 -14.96 0.30 6.10
N ARG A 16 -15.59 1.14 5.27
CA ARG A 16 -16.07 0.71 3.95
C ARG A 16 -14.93 0.27 3.04
N ALA A 17 -13.82 1.00 3.03
CA ALA A 17 -12.63 0.64 2.26
C ALA A 17 -12.05 -0.72 2.70
N LEU A 18 -11.97 -0.98 4.00
CA LEU A 18 -11.53 -2.28 4.52
C LEU A 18 -12.48 -3.42 4.15
N GLN A 19 -13.80 -3.19 4.24
CA GLN A 19 -14.80 -4.17 3.83
C GLN A 19 -14.72 -4.48 2.33
N ALA A 20 -14.52 -3.47 1.49
CA ALA A 20 -14.29 -3.65 0.06
C ALA A 20 -13.03 -4.47 -0.20
N LEU A 21 -11.91 -4.12 0.43
CA LEU A 21 -10.66 -4.89 0.33
C LEU A 21 -10.84 -6.35 0.74
N GLY A 22 -11.53 -6.61 1.86
CA GLY A 22 -11.84 -7.97 2.31
C GLY A 22 -12.68 -8.75 1.30
N GLY A 23 -13.70 -8.10 0.72
CA GLY A 23 -14.52 -8.65 -0.36
C GLY A 23 -13.69 -9.00 -1.60
N ASP A 24 -12.83 -8.08 -2.05
CA ASP A 24 -11.95 -8.29 -3.21
C ASP A 24 -10.96 -9.45 -2.99
N ILE A 25 -10.42 -9.59 -1.77
CA ILE A 25 -9.57 -10.72 -1.39
C ILE A 25 -10.34 -12.04 -1.49
N ARG A 26 -11.58 -12.07 -0.96
CA ARG A 26 -12.44 -13.25 -1.03
C ARG A 26 -12.76 -13.62 -2.48
N ASP A 27 -13.14 -12.63 -3.28
CA ASP A 27 -13.45 -12.83 -4.69
C ASP A 27 -12.23 -13.34 -5.47
N ALA A 28 -11.06 -12.76 -5.25
CA ALA A 28 -9.81 -13.19 -5.85
C ALA A 28 -9.46 -14.64 -5.45
N ARG A 29 -9.72 -15.04 -4.20
CA ARG A 29 -9.56 -16.42 -3.74
C ARG A 29 -10.52 -17.38 -4.46
N LEU A 30 -11.80 -17.02 -4.56
CA LEU A 30 -12.84 -17.83 -5.19
C LEU A 30 -12.62 -17.99 -6.69
N ARG A 31 -12.27 -16.92 -7.41
CA ARG A 31 -11.95 -16.96 -8.85
C ARG A 31 -10.77 -17.88 -9.15
N ARG A 32 -9.83 -18.02 -8.22
CA ARG A 32 -8.67 -18.93 -8.30
C ARG A 32 -8.94 -20.33 -7.75
N ARG A 33 -10.18 -20.61 -7.33
CA ARG A 33 -10.61 -21.89 -6.77
C ARG A 33 -9.76 -22.36 -5.58
N ILE A 34 -9.28 -21.43 -4.76
CA ILE A 34 -8.47 -21.77 -3.57
C ILE A 34 -9.41 -22.00 -2.37
N PRO A 35 -9.45 -23.21 -1.80
CA PRO A 35 -10.23 -23.47 -0.59
C PRO A 35 -9.75 -22.64 0.59
N THR A 36 -10.66 -22.22 1.48
CA THR A 36 -10.31 -21.43 2.68
C THR A 36 -9.23 -22.09 3.52
N ALA A 37 -9.27 -23.43 3.67
CA ALA A 37 -8.27 -24.17 4.43
C ALA A 37 -6.86 -24.05 3.83
N VAL A 38 -6.75 -24.28 2.52
CA VAL A 38 -5.49 -24.20 1.76
C VAL A 38 -4.95 -22.77 1.76
N MET A 39 -5.81 -21.77 1.61
CA MET A 39 -5.40 -20.36 1.67
C MET A 39 -4.84 -20.00 3.03
N ALA A 40 -5.52 -20.41 4.11
CA ALA A 40 -5.11 -20.12 5.47
C ALA A 40 -3.76 -20.79 5.81
N GLU A 41 -3.59 -22.04 5.37
CA GLU A 41 -2.33 -22.78 5.48
C GLU A 41 -1.18 -22.09 4.73
N ARG A 42 -1.38 -21.72 3.46
CA ARG A 42 -0.36 -21.01 2.66
C ARG A 42 0.03 -19.65 3.24
N ALA A 43 -0.91 -18.98 3.91
CA ALA A 43 -0.66 -17.71 4.59
C ALA A 43 -0.18 -17.87 6.04
N SER A 44 0.01 -19.10 6.52
CA SER A 44 0.41 -19.41 7.91
C SER A 44 -0.49 -18.76 8.97
N ILE A 45 -1.80 -18.73 8.72
CA ILE A 45 -2.82 -18.16 9.62
C ILE A 45 -3.97 -19.13 9.90
N SER A 46 -4.73 -18.87 10.95
CA SER A 46 -5.94 -19.64 11.23
C SER A 46 -7.06 -19.33 10.21
N ARG A 47 -7.97 -20.29 9.99
CA ARG A 47 -9.20 -20.07 9.18
C ARG A 47 -10.05 -18.91 9.73
N MET A 48 -10.05 -18.73 11.05
CA MET A 48 -10.72 -17.62 11.73
C MET A 48 -10.11 -16.27 11.33
N THR A 49 -8.78 -16.18 11.31
CA THR A 49 -8.07 -14.97 10.87
C THR A 49 -8.36 -14.66 9.41
N LEU A 50 -8.34 -15.68 8.53
CA LEU A 50 -8.69 -15.48 7.12
C LEU A 50 -10.15 -14.99 6.96
N ASN A 51 -11.10 -15.51 7.74
CA ASN A 51 -12.49 -15.04 7.71
C ASN A 51 -12.61 -13.56 8.12
N LYS A 52 -11.84 -13.13 9.13
CA LYS A 52 -11.77 -11.73 9.55
C LYS A 52 -11.18 -10.83 8.47
N ILE A 53 -10.13 -11.29 7.80
CA ILE A 53 -9.52 -10.60 6.64
C ILE A 53 -10.54 -10.41 5.53
N GLU A 54 -11.25 -11.48 5.14
CA GLU A 54 -12.29 -11.41 4.09
C GLU A 54 -13.50 -10.53 4.46
N LYS A 55 -13.67 -10.21 5.75
CA LYS A 55 -14.67 -9.26 6.23
C LYS A 55 -14.15 -7.83 6.39
N GLY A 56 -12.86 -7.60 6.18
CA GLY A 56 -12.24 -6.29 6.39
C GLY A 56 -12.09 -5.90 7.87
N ASP A 57 -11.86 -6.86 8.77
CA ASP A 57 -11.67 -6.60 10.19
C ASP A 57 -10.39 -5.76 10.42
N PRO A 58 -10.50 -4.54 10.97
CA PRO A 58 -9.35 -3.66 11.25
C PRO A 58 -8.45 -4.16 12.39
N GLY A 59 -8.92 -5.11 13.20
CA GLY A 59 -8.15 -5.69 14.30
C GLY A 59 -7.12 -6.73 13.84
N VAL A 60 -7.17 -7.13 12.57
CA VAL A 60 -6.15 -8.03 11.99
C VAL A 60 -4.94 -7.22 11.57
N SER A 61 -3.74 -7.74 11.85
CA SER A 61 -2.49 -7.04 11.52
C SER A 61 -2.35 -6.82 10.01
N MET A 62 -1.80 -5.66 9.63
CA MET A 62 -1.50 -5.34 8.22
C MET A 62 -0.59 -6.41 7.57
N GLY A 63 0.35 -6.97 8.34
CA GLY A 63 1.19 -8.08 7.88
C GLY A 63 0.38 -9.31 7.45
N SER A 64 -0.71 -9.64 8.15
CA SER A 64 -1.58 -10.76 7.75
C SER A 64 -2.32 -10.48 6.44
N TYR A 65 -2.80 -9.26 6.23
CA TYR A 65 -3.38 -8.83 4.96
C TYR A 65 -2.35 -8.92 3.83
N ALA A 66 -1.13 -8.42 4.07
CA ALA A 66 -0.03 -8.46 3.11
C ALA A 66 0.34 -9.90 2.71
N THR A 67 0.45 -10.83 3.67
CA THR A 67 0.74 -12.23 3.40
C THR A 67 -0.37 -12.89 2.57
N VAL A 68 -1.64 -12.59 2.86
CA VAL A 68 -2.77 -13.11 2.05
C VAL A 68 -2.70 -12.56 0.62
N LEU A 69 -2.41 -11.27 0.44
CA LEU A 69 -2.20 -10.67 -0.88
C LEU A 69 -1.01 -11.30 -1.62
N PHE A 70 0.08 -11.61 -0.92
CA PHE A 70 1.23 -12.33 -1.47
C PHE A 70 0.86 -13.72 -1.99
N VAL A 71 0.11 -14.51 -1.19
CA VAL A 71 -0.38 -15.84 -1.62
C VAL A 71 -1.29 -15.74 -2.85
N LEU A 72 -2.01 -14.63 -2.99
CA LEU A 72 -2.83 -14.30 -4.14
C LEU A 72 -2.03 -13.73 -5.33
N GLY A 73 -0.72 -13.52 -5.23
CA GLY A 73 0.08 -12.86 -6.27
C GLY A 73 -0.33 -11.40 -6.51
N LEU A 74 -0.77 -10.69 -5.47
CA LEU A 74 -1.24 -9.30 -5.50
C LEU A 74 -0.32 -8.35 -4.72
N THR A 75 0.93 -8.74 -4.44
CA THR A 75 1.90 -7.93 -3.68
C THR A 75 2.11 -6.55 -4.29
N ASP A 76 2.17 -6.45 -5.63
CA ASP A 76 2.40 -5.18 -6.31
C ASP A 76 1.28 -4.17 -6.06
N ARG A 77 0.05 -4.65 -5.83
CA ARG A 77 -1.07 -3.77 -5.46
C ARG A 77 -0.90 -3.15 -4.08
N LEU A 78 -0.27 -3.87 -3.15
CA LEU A 78 0.05 -3.32 -1.84
C LEU A 78 1.13 -2.23 -1.96
N ALA A 79 2.13 -2.43 -2.81
CA ALA A 79 3.16 -1.43 -3.08
C ALA A 79 2.59 -0.16 -3.73
N ALA A 80 1.52 -0.28 -4.52
CA ALA A 80 0.88 0.82 -5.23
C ALA A 80 -0.06 1.70 -4.39
N VAL A 81 -0.42 1.30 -3.15
CA VAL A 81 -1.43 2.02 -2.33
C VAL A 81 -1.07 3.49 -2.10
N ALA A 82 0.22 3.80 -2.01
CA ALA A 82 0.72 5.16 -1.83
C ALA A 82 1.72 5.54 -2.94
N ASP A 83 1.53 5.03 -4.17
CA ASP A 83 2.35 5.42 -5.31
C ASP A 83 2.23 6.94 -5.55
N PRO A 84 3.34 7.71 -5.52
CA PRO A 84 3.31 9.15 -5.78
C PRO A 84 2.69 9.54 -7.13
N ARG A 85 2.73 8.65 -8.12
CA ARG A 85 2.10 8.88 -9.43
C ARG A 85 0.58 8.95 -9.32
N ALA A 86 0.00 8.17 -8.41
CA ALA A 86 -1.43 8.15 -8.12
C ALA A 86 -1.86 9.23 -7.10
N ASP A 87 -0.91 9.78 -6.34
CA ASP A 87 -1.16 10.89 -5.39
C ASP A 87 -1.31 12.23 -6.12
N THR A 88 -2.53 12.54 -6.53
CA THR A 88 -2.85 13.79 -7.24
C THR A 88 -2.56 15.03 -6.39
N LEU A 89 -2.81 14.97 -5.08
CA LEU A 89 -2.54 16.09 -4.17
C LEU A 89 -1.03 16.32 -4.04
N GLY A 90 -0.26 15.25 -3.85
CA GLY A 90 1.20 15.32 -3.84
C GLY A 90 1.75 15.96 -5.11
N ARG A 91 1.23 15.57 -6.28
CA ARG A 91 1.61 16.17 -7.57
C ARG A 91 1.29 17.67 -7.65
N MET A 92 0.12 18.10 -7.17
CA MET A 92 -0.24 19.52 -7.15
C MET A 92 0.68 20.35 -6.26
N LEU A 93 1.06 19.81 -5.09
CA LEU A 93 1.99 20.47 -4.17
C LEU A 93 3.41 20.59 -4.75
N ASP A 94 3.86 19.57 -5.51
CA ASP A 94 5.13 19.63 -6.23
C ASP A 94 5.09 20.64 -7.38
N GLU A 95 3.96 20.73 -8.08
CA GLU A 95 3.73 21.69 -9.17
C GLU A 95 3.80 23.13 -8.67
N GLU A 96 3.23 23.39 -7.50
CA GLU A 96 3.27 24.69 -6.84
C GLU A 96 4.70 25.12 -6.42
N ARG A 97 5.59 24.14 -6.23
CA ARG A 97 7.00 24.34 -5.87
C ARG A 97 7.93 24.46 -7.08
N LEU A 98 7.42 24.40 -8.32
CA LEU A 98 8.28 24.52 -9.50
C LEU A 98 9.01 25.88 -9.50
N PRO A 99 10.35 25.89 -9.66
CA PRO A 99 11.09 27.13 -9.79
C PRO A 99 10.67 27.85 -11.06
N ARG A 100 10.17 29.09 -10.92
CA ARG A 100 9.76 29.95 -12.06
C ARG A 100 10.86 30.23 -13.08
N ARG A 101 12.13 30.03 -12.70
CA ARG A 101 13.29 30.21 -13.58
C ARG A 101 14.44 29.31 -13.15
N ILE A 102 14.96 28.51 -14.08
CA ILE A 102 16.17 27.71 -13.88
C ILE A 102 17.38 28.55 -14.30
N ARG A 103 18.29 28.87 -13.37
CA ARG A 103 19.59 29.47 -13.70
C ARG A 103 20.59 28.34 -14.00
N ARG A 104 21.16 28.31 -15.20
CA ARG A 104 22.36 27.51 -15.46
C ARG A 104 23.52 28.18 -14.74
N SER A 105 24.13 27.48 -13.77
CA SER A 105 25.43 27.90 -13.26
C SER A 105 26.41 27.89 -14.44
N ARG A 106 27.02 29.05 -14.72
CA ARG A 106 28.07 29.16 -15.74
C ARG A 106 29.26 28.39 -15.20
N LYS A 107 29.53 27.18 -15.73
CA LYS A 107 30.82 26.52 -15.51
C LYS A 107 31.89 27.54 -15.91
N THR A 108 32.63 28.03 -14.93
CA THR A 108 33.90 28.71 -15.15
C THR A 108 34.78 27.70 -15.86
N THR A 109 34.91 27.86 -17.18
CA THR A 109 35.94 27.18 -17.94
C THR A 109 37.26 27.68 -17.37
N ASP A 110 38.00 26.78 -16.72
CA ASP A 110 39.36 27.02 -16.29
C ASP A 110 40.16 27.52 -17.49
N ARG A 111 40.64 28.77 -17.40
CA ARG A 111 41.60 29.32 -18.35
C ARG A 111 42.94 28.67 -18.04
N GLU A 112 43.34 27.71 -18.84
CA GLU A 112 44.74 27.29 -18.94
C GLU A 112 45.47 28.30 -19.84
N PRO A 113 46.46 29.06 -19.32
CA PRO A 113 47.25 29.95 -20.17
C PRO A 113 48.31 29.14 -20.95
N PRO A 114 48.67 29.57 -22.18
CA PRO A 114 49.54 28.81 -23.07
C PRO A 114 50.99 28.79 -22.59
N ALA A 115 51.63 27.66 -22.85
CA ALA A 115 53.05 27.39 -22.62
C ALA A 115 53.96 28.43 -23.30
N ALA A 116 55.01 28.82 -22.58
CA ALA A 116 56.19 29.51 -23.09
C ALA A 116 57.44 28.76 -22.60
#